data_AF-A0A821U3Y1-F1
#
_entry.id   AF-A0A821U3Y1-F1
#
_cell.length_a   1.000
_cell.length_b   1.000
_cell.length_c   1.000
_cell.angle_alpha   90.00
_cell.angle_beta   90.00
_cell.angle_gamma   90.00
#
_symmetry.space_group_name_H-M   'P 1'
#
loop_
_entity.id
_entity.type
_entity.pdbx_description
1 polymer ?
#
loop_
_entity_poly.entity_id
_entity_poly.type
_entity_poly.pdbx_seq_one_letter_code
_entity_poly.pdbx_strand_id
1 'polypeptide(L)' 'GYNVILRDMTSKALSRGYTQISKGYQNYVKRKRITTAEYDNILSNLECQTTLANFGKCDMIIEAVFEDL' A
#
# COMPACT_ATOMS: atom_id res chain seq x y z
N GLY A 1 -11.07 4.43 5.54
CA GLY A 1 -9.60 4.31 5.51
C GLY A 1 -9.01 5.59 4.94
N TYR A 2 -7.70 5.65 4.73
CA TYR A 2 -7.03 6.75 4.04
C TYR A 2 -6.68 6.33 2.61
N ASN A 3 -6.67 7.28 1.68
CA ASN A 3 -6.06 7.09 0.37
C ASN A 3 -4.55 7.15 0.55
N VAL A 4 -3.86 6.07 0.19
CA VAL A 4 -2.42 5.94 0.42
C VAL A 4 -1.73 5.71 -0.91
N ILE A 5 -0.68 6.48 -1.14
CA ILE A 5 0.26 6.26 -2.23
C ILE A 5 1.43 5.44 -1.67
N LEU A 6 1.58 4.21 -2.13
CA LEU A 6 2.78 3.41 -1.90
C LEU A 6 3.77 3.67 -3.03
N ARG A 7 4.94 4.20 -2.68
CA ARG A 7 6.00 4.53 -3.64
C ARG A 7 7.27 3.77 -3.34
N ASP A 8 7.90 3.25 -4.39
CA ASP A 8 9.23 2.63 -4.33
C ASP A 8 10.02 2.96 -5.61
N MET A 9 11.34 2.74 -5.60
CA MET A 9 12.24 3.03 -6.73
C MET A 9 12.07 2.04 -7.89
N THR A 10 11.68 0.79 -7.61
CA THR A 10 11.55 -0.26 -8.63
C THR A 10 10.19 -0.93 -8.59
N SER A 11 9.64 -1.27 -9.76
CA SER A 11 8.37 -2.02 -9.86
C SER A 11 8.43 -3.36 -9.11
N LYS A 12 9.62 -3.98 -9.04
CA LYS A 12 9.84 -5.21 -8.29
C LYS A 12 9.64 -5.02 -6.79
N ALA A 13 10.24 -3.97 -6.21
CA ALA A 13 10.09 -3.68 -4.79
C ALA A 13 8.66 -3.25 -4.45
N LEU A 14 8.07 -2.40 -5.29
CA LEU A 14 6.68 -1.98 -5.19
C LEU A 14 5.69 -3.17 -5.20
N SER A 15 5.87 -4.10 -6.16
CA SER A 15 5.04 -5.30 -6.25
C SER A 15 5.15 -6.21 -5.02
N ARG A 16 6.35 -6.32 -4.42
CA ARG A 16 6.54 -7.04 -3.15
C ARG A 16 5.77 -6.39 -2.02
N GLY A 17 5.86 -5.07 -1.87
CA GLY A 17 5.14 -4.30 -0.85
C GLY A 17 3.62 -4.47 -1.00
N TYR A 18 3.10 -4.26 -2.21
CA TYR A 18 1.67 -4.49 -2.50
C TYR A 18 1.23 -5.92 -2.15
N THR A 19 2.01 -6.93 -2.56
CA THR A 19 1.72 -8.33 -2.27
C THR A 19 1.67 -8.61 -0.77
N GLN A 20 2.56 -8.00 0.02
CA GLN A 20 2.57 -8.15 1.46
C GLN A 20 1.31 -7.55 2.10
N ILE A 21 0.91 -6.35 1.68
CA ILE A 21 -0.30 -5.67 2.17
C ILE A 21 -1.55 -6.49 1.81
N SER A 22 -1.69 -6.88 0.55
CA SER A 22 -2.82 -7.70 0.07
C SER A 22 -2.90 -9.03 0.82
N LYS A 23 -1.79 -9.77 0.98
CA LYS A 23 -1.79 -11.02 1.76
C LYS A 23 -2.17 -10.81 3.23
N GLY A 24 -1.74 -9.70 3.83
CA GLY A 24 -2.10 -9.31 5.19
C GLY A 24 -3.62 -9.21 5.38
N TYR A 25 -4.29 -8.43 4.52
CA TYR A 25 -5.75 -8.29 4.58
C TYR A 25 -6.48 -9.56 4.11
N GLN A 26 -5.96 -10.30 3.15
CA GLN A 26 -6.52 -11.59 2.75
C GLN A 26 -6.55 -12.58 3.93
N ASN A 27 -5.55 -12.55 4.79
CA ASN A 27 -5.54 -13.34 6.02
C ASN A 27 -6.61 -12.89 7.02
N TYR A 28 -6.97 -11.60 7.05
CA TYR A 28 -8.08 -11.10 7.87
C TYR A 28 -9.43 -11.59 7.35
N VAL A 29 -9.63 -11.65 6.03
CA VAL A 29 -10.80 -12.28 5.41
C VAL A 29 -10.89 -13.75 5.80
N LYS A 30 -9.80 -14.52 5.65
CA LYS A 30 -9.75 -15.94 6.03
C LYS A 30 -10.08 -16.18 7.50
N ARG A 31 -9.66 -15.27 8.38
CA ARG A 31 -9.94 -15.30 9.83
C ARG A 31 -11.29 -14.68 10.19
N LYS A 32 -12.14 -14.35 9.21
CA LYS A 32 -13.47 -13.73 9.39
C LYS A 32 -13.44 -12.43 10.20
N ARG A 33 -12.33 -11.69 10.15
CA ARG A 33 -12.19 -10.37 10.81
C ARG A 33 -12.76 -9.23 9.97
N ILE A 34 -12.76 -9.42 8.64
CA ILE A 34 -13.34 -8.52 7.64
C ILE A 34 -14.00 -9.38 6.55
N THR A 35 -14.88 -8.77 5.78
CA THR A 35 -15.50 -9.32 4.58
C THR A 35 -14.61 -9.14 3.35
N THR A 36 -14.91 -9.88 2.27
CA THR A 36 -14.23 -9.69 0.98
C THR A 36 -14.47 -8.28 0.42
N ALA A 37 -15.68 -7.73 0.57
CA ALA A 37 -15.99 -6.38 0.11
C ALA A 37 -15.19 -5.31 0.87
N GLU A 38 -14.97 -5.48 2.18
CA GLU A 38 -14.08 -4.59 2.94
C GLU A 38 -12.63 -4.73 2.51
N TYR A 39 -12.16 -5.95 2.20
CA TYR A 39 -10.83 -6.17 1.63
C TYR A 39 -10.64 -5.43 0.31
N ASP A 40 -11.60 -5.54 -0.62
CA ASP A 40 -11.55 -4.88 -1.92
C ASP A 40 -11.58 -3.35 -1.76
N ASN A 41 -12.43 -2.83 -0.88
CA ASN A 41 -12.49 -1.41 -0.55
C ASN A 41 -11.22 -0.87 0.12
N ILE A 42 -10.52 -1.69 0.91
CA ILE A 42 -9.25 -1.27 1.52
C ILE A 42 -8.17 -1.16 0.43
N LEU A 43 -8.08 -2.14 -0.47
CA LEU A 43 -7.07 -2.13 -1.52
C LEU A 43 -7.34 -1.10 -2.62
N SER A 44 -8.60 -0.75 -2.88
CA SER A 44 -8.92 0.32 -3.83
C SER A 44 -8.42 1.70 -3.38
N ASN A 45 -8.18 1.90 -2.08
CA ASN A 45 -7.58 3.12 -1.55
C ASN A 45 -6.03 3.14 -1.64
N LEU A 46 -5.40 2.08 -2.15
CA LEU A 46 -3.94 1.96 -2.25
C LEU A 46 -3.48 2.17 -3.71
N GLU A 47 -2.84 3.31 -3.98
CA GLU A 47 -2.22 3.61 -5.27
C GLU A 47 -0.73 3.24 -5.23
N CYS A 48 -0.24 2.54 -6.25
CA CYS A 48 1.17 2.13 -6.34
C CYS A 48 1.86 2.86 -7.50
N GLN A 49 2.97 3.55 -7.22
CA GLN A 49 3.73 4.25 -8.26
C GLN A 49 5.24 4.22 -8.01
N THR A 50 6.01 4.42 -9.08
CA THR A 50 7.48 4.54 -9.01
C THR A 50 7.98 5.98 -9.08
N THR A 51 7.09 6.90 -9.47
CA THR A 51 7.38 8.33 -9.61
C THR A 51 6.92 9.11 -8.38
N LEU A 52 7.36 10.37 -8.28
CA LEU A 52 6.92 11.30 -7.25
C LEU A 52 5.67 12.10 -7.68
N ALA A 53 4.93 11.61 -8.68
CA ALA A 53 3.73 12.28 -9.15
C ALA A 53 2.67 12.35 -8.02
N ASN A 54 1.86 13.41 -8.00
CA ASN A 54 0.77 13.60 -7.03
C ASN A 54 1.18 13.76 -5.56
N PHE A 55 2.48 13.75 -5.20
CA PHE A 55 2.93 13.99 -3.82
C PHE A 55 2.54 15.38 -3.29
N GLY A 56 2.39 16.38 -4.16
CA GLY A 56 1.90 17.71 -3.78
C GLY A 56 0.45 17.74 -3.28
N LYS A 57 -0.28 16.63 -3.38
CA LYS A 57 -1.64 16.46 -2.83
C LYS A 57 -1.64 15.68 -1.50
N CYS A 58 -0.49 15.19 -1.04
CA CYS A 58 -0.41 14.43 0.20
C CYS A 58 -0.44 15.38 1.40
N ASP A 59 -1.33 15.10 2.36
CA ASP A 59 -1.37 15.81 3.64
C ASP A 59 -0.21 15.38 4.58
N MET A 60 0.29 14.15 4.39
CA MET A 60 1.37 13.56 5.19
C MET A 60 2.22 12.60 4.35
N ILE A 61 3.53 12.57 4.60
CA ILE A 61 4.48 11.63 4.00
C ILE A 61 5.17 10.86 5.13
N ILE A 62 5.22 9.53 5.00
CA ILE A 62 5.94 8.65 5.92
C ILE A 62 7.10 8.04 5.14
N GLU A 63 8.32 8.29 5.60
CA GLU A 63 9.53 7.72 5.03
C GLU A 63 9.83 6.37 5.69
N ALA A 64 10.10 5.36 4.86
CA ALA A 64 10.45 4.01 5.28
C ALA A 64 11.57 3.44 4.38
N VAL A 65 12.58 4.28 4.12
CA VAL A 65 13.80 3.87 3.41
C VAL A 65 14.86 3.43 4.43
N PHE A 66 15.85 2.65 3.97
CA PHE A 66 16.99 2.31 4.82
C PHE A 66 17.84 3.57 5.05
N GLU A 67 18.32 3.76 6.28
CA GLU A 67 19.40 4.70 6.57
C GLU A 67 20.69 4.18 5.89
N ASP A 68 21.49 5.09 5.31
CA ASP A 68 22.68 4.88 4.47
C ASP A 68 23.31 3.45 4.47
N LEU A 69 23.43 2.86 3.27
CA LEU A 69 24.22 1.66 2.97
C LEU A 69 25.69 2.00 2.67
#